data_AF-A0A0M9E6F0-F1
#
_entry.id   AF-A0A0M9E6F0-F1
#
_cell.length_a   1.000
_cell.length_b   1.000
_cell.length_c   1.000
_cell.angle_alpha   90.00
_cell.angle_beta   90.00
_cell.angle_gamma   90.00
#
_symmetry.space_group_name_H-M   'P 1'
#
loop_
_entity.id
_entity.type
_entity.pdbx_description
1 polymer ?
#
loop_
_entity_poly.entity_id
_entity_poly.type
_entity_poly.pdbx_seq_one_letter_code
_entity_poly.pdbx_strand_id
1 'polypeptide(L)'
;MSNNINEQDMLVAFKESLEAEDTIKARVILSYIEKISEKAQNRLLFELIRYDVHFHLPLLIYLMDQHYDFCQLYPIIEETLISHAIDYPDIFANALESETVKDPTIFISIALKAYDKQ
;
A
#
# COMPACT_ATOMS: atom_id res chain seq x y z
N MET A 1 -6.33 16.48 -20.01
CA MET A 1 -6.77 15.32 -20.82
C MET A 1 -7.19 14.24 -19.85
N SER A 2 -8.48 13.94 -19.77
CA SER A 2 -8.98 12.86 -18.92
C SER A 2 -8.75 11.55 -19.66
N ASN A 3 -7.62 10.88 -19.39
CA ASN A 3 -7.47 9.48 -19.78
C ASN A 3 -8.55 8.70 -19.04
N ASN A 4 -9.52 8.19 -19.79
CA ASN A 4 -10.60 7.39 -19.23
C ASN A 4 -9.98 6.07 -18.75
N ILE A 5 -9.73 5.94 -17.45
CA ILE A 5 -9.15 4.72 -16.88
C ILE A 5 -10.21 3.63 -16.98
N ASN A 6 -9.89 2.54 -17.67
CA ASN A 6 -10.73 1.36 -17.62
C ASN A 6 -10.48 0.62 -16.30
N GLU A 7 -11.36 0.83 -15.32
CA GLU A 7 -11.26 0.22 -13.98
C GLU A 7 -11.23 -1.31 -14.05
N GLN A 8 -11.94 -1.92 -15.01
CA GLN A 8 -11.97 -3.37 -15.14
C GLN A 8 -10.60 -3.91 -15.58
N ASP A 9 -9.99 -3.29 -16.59
CA ASP A 9 -8.64 -3.67 -17.06
C ASP A 9 -7.60 -3.44 -15.96
N MET A 10 -7.74 -2.36 -15.19
CA MET A 10 -6.87 -2.04 -14.07
C MET A 10 -6.96 -3.09 -12.95
N LEU A 11 -8.17 -3.56 -12.61
CA LEU A 11 -8.38 -4.62 -11.63
C LEU A 11 -7.78 -5.96 -12.08
N VAL A 12 -7.95 -6.31 -13.36
CA VAL A 12 -7.35 -7.52 -13.96
C VAL A 12 -5.83 -7.42 -13.92
N ALA A 13 -5.27 -6.31 -14.41
CA ALA A 13 -3.83 -6.07 -14.42
C ALA A 13 -3.23 -6.06 -13.01
N PHE A 14 -3.97 -5.56 -12.01
CA PHE A 14 -3.53 -5.60 -10.62
C PHE A 14 -3.43 -7.04 -10.13
N LYS A 15 -4.49 -7.83 -10.31
CA LYS A 15 -4.49 -9.24 -9.91
C LYS A 15 -3.36 -10.03 -10.57
N GLU A 16 -3.12 -9.83 -11.87
CA GLU A 16 -1.97 -10.42 -12.56
C GLU A 16 -0.63 -10.01 -11.94
N SER A 17 -0.50 -8.74 -11.52
CA SER A 17 0.72 -8.24 -10.88
C SER A 17 0.92 -8.87 -9.51
N LEU A 18 -0.16 -9.08 -8.75
CA LEU A 18 -0.12 -9.76 -7.46
C LEU A 18 0.27 -11.25 -7.65
N GLU A 19 -0.33 -11.94 -8.62
CA GLU A 19 -0.04 -13.36 -8.92
C GLU A 19 1.39 -13.60 -9.43
N ALA A 20 1.95 -12.62 -10.15
CA ALA A 20 3.31 -12.66 -10.67
C ALA A 20 4.37 -12.09 -9.70
N GLU A 21 3.96 -11.61 -8.53
CA GLU A 21 4.81 -10.86 -7.59
C GLU A 21 5.56 -9.70 -8.26
N ASP A 22 4.91 -9.01 -9.21
CA ASP A 22 5.46 -7.84 -9.92
C ASP A 22 5.15 -6.55 -9.14
N THR A 23 6.02 -6.23 -8.19
CA THR A 23 5.89 -5.03 -7.35
C THR A 23 5.94 -3.74 -8.17
N ILE A 24 6.67 -3.72 -9.30
CA ILE A 24 6.80 -2.52 -10.14
C ILE A 24 5.47 -2.23 -10.82
N LYS A 25 4.88 -3.22 -11.48
CA LYS A 25 3.58 -3.08 -12.15
C LYS A 25 2.46 -2.79 -11.14
N ALA A 26 2.48 -3.45 -9.97
CA ALA A 26 1.54 -3.17 -8.89
C ALA A 26 1.62 -1.71 -8.40
N ARG A 27 2.83 -1.16 -8.19
CA ARG A 27 3.02 0.25 -7.83
C ARG A 27 2.52 1.22 -8.89
N VAL A 28 2.78 0.93 -10.17
CA VAL A 28 2.26 1.74 -11.27
C VAL A 28 0.75 1.81 -11.21
N ILE A 29 0.08 0.67 -11.00
CA ILE A 29 -1.38 0.64 -10.87
C ILE A 29 -1.84 1.44 -9.65
N LEU A 30 -1.24 1.22 -8.49
CA LEU A 30 -1.58 1.95 -7.26
C LEU A 30 -1.36 3.46 -7.38
N SER A 31 -0.45 3.93 -8.25
CA SER A 31 -0.27 5.37 -8.52
C SER A 31 -1.51 6.05 -9.14
N TYR A 32 -2.48 5.29 -9.64
CA TYR A 32 -3.76 5.77 -10.16
C TYR A 32 -4.93 5.53 -9.20
N ILE A 33 -4.69 5.06 -7.97
CA ILE A 33 -5.76 4.66 -7.04
C ILE A 33 -6.78 5.78 -6.75
N GLU A 34 -6.33 7.04 -6.68
CA GLU A 34 -7.20 8.20 -6.44
C GLU A 34 -8.08 8.59 -7.65
N LYS A 35 -7.81 8.02 -8.84
CA LYS A 35 -8.50 8.36 -10.10
C LYS A 35 -9.59 7.38 -10.50
N ILE A 36 -9.82 6.36 -9.68
CA ILE A 36 -10.84 5.32 -9.89
C ILE A 36 -11.94 5.45 -8.84
N SER A 37 -13.08 4.79 -9.10
CA SER A 37 -14.21 4.77 -8.19
C SER A 37 -13.86 4.15 -6.83
N GLU A 38 -14.54 4.62 -5.77
CA GLU A 38 -14.42 4.08 -4.41
C GLU A 38 -14.64 2.55 -4.37
N LYS A 39 -15.55 2.05 -5.21
CA LYS A 39 -15.79 0.61 -5.35
C LYS A 39 -14.55 -0.12 -5.87
N ALA A 40 -13.87 0.44 -6.86
CA ALA A 40 -12.64 -0.13 -7.41
C ALA A 40 -11.47 0.00 -6.41
N GLN A 41 -11.36 1.14 -5.69
CA GLN A 41 -10.37 1.34 -4.62
C GLN A 41 -10.49 0.26 -3.54
N ASN A 42 -11.70 0.07 -3.00
CA ASN A 42 -11.99 -0.98 -2.01
C ASN A 42 -11.62 -2.37 -2.54
N ARG A 43 -11.91 -2.66 -3.82
CA ARG A 43 -11.58 -3.95 -4.43
C ARG A 43 -10.07 -4.17 -4.52
N LEU A 44 -9.30 -3.16 -4.92
CA LEU A 44 -7.83 -3.25 -4.97
C LEU A 44 -7.23 -3.46 -3.59
N LEU A 45 -7.66 -2.69 -2.58
CA LEU A 45 -7.19 -2.84 -1.21
C LEU A 45 -7.49 -4.24 -0.66
N PHE A 46 -8.70 -4.74 -0.90
CA PHE A 46 -9.09 -6.09 -0.50
C PHE A 46 -8.23 -7.17 -1.15
N GLU A 47 -7.93 -7.05 -2.45
CA GLU A 47 -7.04 -8.00 -3.12
C GLU A 47 -5.62 -7.89 -2.56
N LEU A 48 -5.09 -6.69 -2.36
CA LEU A 48 -3.73 -6.46 -1.86
C LEU A 48 -3.46 -7.11 -0.50
N ILE A 49 -4.33 -6.87 0.49
CA ILE A 49 -4.13 -7.32 1.89
C ILE A 49 -4.15 -8.85 2.01
N ARG A 50 -4.65 -9.57 1.01
CA ARG A 50 -4.75 -11.04 1.04
C ARG A 50 -3.51 -11.77 0.50
N TYR A 51 -2.55 -11.04 -0.06
CA TYR A 51 -1.31 -11.63 -0.58
C TYR A 51 -0.26 -11.78 0.50
N ASP A 52 0.83 -12.47 0.16
CA ASP A 52 1.96 -12.68 1.05
C ASP A 52 2.47 -11.35 1.63
N VAL A 53 2.85 -11.37 2.91
CA VAL A 53 3.27 -10.17 3.64
C VAL A 53 4.54 -9.54 3.08
N HIS A 54 5.47 -10.33 2.57
CA HIS A 54 6.68 -9.81 1.93
C HIS A 54 6.38 -9.07 0.63
N PHE A 55 5.23 -9.35 0.01
CA PHE A 55 4.80 -8.70 -1.21
C PHE A 55 3.88 -7.50 -0.94
N HIS A 56 2.84 -7.66 -0.13
CA HIS A 56 1.83 -6.61 0.04
C HIS A 56 2.31 -5.49 0.96
N LEU A 57 3.14 -5.77 1.97
CA LEU A 57 3.57 -4.76 2.94
C LEU A 57 4.38 -3.63 2.28
N PRO A 58 5.36 -3.90 1.39
CA PRO A 58 6.01 -2.83 0.61
C PRO A 58 5.04 -1.96 -0.20
N LEU A 59 3.92 -2.52 -0.68
CA LEU A 59 2.91 -1.77 -1.44
C LEU A 59 2.02 -0.92 -0.52
N LEU A 60 1.68 -1.40 0.68
CA LEU A 60 0.98 -0.60 1.70
C LEU A 60 1.86 0.56 2.19
N ILE A 61 3.15 0.30 2.39
CA ILE A 61 4.17 1.32 2.70
C ILE A 61 4.20 2.38 1.59
N TYR A 62 4.27 1.96 0.33
CA TYR A 62 4.21 2.87 -0.82
C TYR A 62 2.93 3.73 -0.82
N LEU A 63 1.76 3.14 -0.56
CA LEU A 63 0.50 3.90 -0.48
C LEU A 63 0.53 4.93 0.65
N MET A 64 0.99 4.53 1.83
CA MET A 64 1.04 5.42 2.98
C MET A 64 2.00 6.61 2.77
N ASP A 65 3.12 6.40 2.08
CA ASP A 65 4.11 7.44 1.77
C ASP A 65 3.68 8.36 0.62
N GLN A 66 3.10 7.82 -0.45
CA GLN A 66 2.84 8.56 -1.69
C GLN A 66 1.39 9.03 -1.83
N HIS A 67 0.48 8.39 -1.10
CA HIS A 67 -0.98 8.55 -1.19
C HIS A 67 -1.59 8.69 0.21
N TYR A 68 -0.92 9.44 1.10
CA TYR A 68 -1.31 9.59 2.51
C TYR A 68 -2.77 10.04 2.68
N ASP A 69 -3.20 11.07 1.94
CA ASP A 69 -4.56 11.60 2.00
C ASP A 69 -5.61 10.56 1.62
N PHE A 70 -5.31 9.72 0.62
CA PHE A 70 -6.13 8.56 0.29
C PHE A 70 -6.15 7.57 1.44
N CYS A 71 -5.00 7.24 2.04
CA CYS A 71 -4.93 6.31 3.16
C CYS A 71 -5.72 6.78 4.39
N GLN A 72 -5.88 8.09 4.60
CA GLN A 72 -6.73 8.62 5.69
C GLN A 72 -8.21 8.25 5.53
N LEU A 73 -8.67 7.94 4.32
CA LEU A 73 -10.03 7.48 4.06
C LEU A 73 -10.24 6.00 4.40
N TYR A 74 -9.15 5.25 4.60
CA TYR A 74 -9.16 3.80 4.81
C TYR A 74 -8.35 3.44 6.07
N PRO A 75 -8.93 3.58 7.28
CA PRO A 75 -8.24 3.31 8.55
C PRO A 75 -7.60 1.92 8.62
N ILE A 76 -8.18 0.94 7.92
CA ILE A 76 -7.65 -0.42 7.82
C ILE A 76 -6.19 -0.46 7.34
N ILE A 77 -5.76 0.47 6.46
CA ILE A 77 -4.38 0.52 5.97
C ILE A 77 -3.44 0.83 7.13
N GLU A 78 -3.75 1.84 7.93
CA GLU A 78 -2.93 2.21 9.09
C GLU A 78 -2.94 1.10 10.15
N GLU A 79 -4.11 0.51 10.44
CA GLU A 79 -4.23 -0.60 11.38
C GLU A 79 -3.41 -1.82 10.96
N THR A 80 -3.45 -2.19 9.68
CA THR A 80 -2.63 -3.27 9.11
C THR A 80 -1.14 -2.95 9.23
N LEU A 81 -0.73 -1.72 8.91
CA LEU A 81 0.68 -1.31 9.03
C LEU A 81 1.15 -1.32 10.49
N ILE A 82 0.33 -0.88 11.45
CA ILE A 82 0.66 -0.94 12.88
C ILE A 82 0.83 -2.40 13.32
N SER A 83 -0.09 -3.29 12.95
CA SER A 83 0.04 -4.72 13.26
C SER A 83 1.33 -5.29 12.67
N HIS A 84 1.62 -5.00 11.40
CA HIS A 84 2.79 -5.53 10.73
C HIS A 84 4.11 -4.90 11.20
N ALA A 85 4.10 -3.70 11.76
CA ALA A 85 5.30 -3.11 12.36
C ALA A 85 5.76 -3.88 13.60
N ILE A 86 4.83 -4.55 14.31
CA ILE A 86 5.15 -5.44 15.44
C ILE A 86 5.69 -6.77 14.93
N ASP A 87 5.01 -7.37 13.95
CA ASP A 87 5.28 -8.72 13.49
C ASP A 87 6.47 -8.81 12.51
N TYR A 88 6.73 -7.74 11.74
CA TYR A 88 7.70 -7.70 10.64
C TYR A 88 8.57 -6.43 10.65
N PRO A 89 9.24 -6.08 11.77
CA PRO A 89 10.00 -4.83 11.90
C PRO A 89 11.11 -4.67 10.85
N ASP A 90 11.71 -5.78 10.39
CA ASP A 90 12.77 -5.77 9.38
C ASP A 90 12.30 -5.19 8.03
N ILE A 91 11.04 -5.43 7.64
CA ILE A 91 10.48 -4.90 6.39
C ILE A 91 10.34 -3.37 6.48
N PHE A 92 9.96 -2.85 7.64
CA PHE A 92 9.90 -1.41 7.88
C PHE A 92 11.29 -0.77 7.90
N ALA A 93 12.27 -1.42 8.52
CA ALA A 93 13.65 -0.96 8.52
C ALA A 93 14.21 -0.88 7.08
N ASN A 94 14.02 -1.92 6.28
CA ASN A 94 14.44 -1.95 4.88
C ASN A 94 13.75 -0.86 4.04
N ALA A 95 12.48 -0.56 4.32
CA ALA A 95 11.76 0.50 3.62
C ALA A 95 12.37 1.90 3.91
N LEU A 96 12.75 2.16 5.16
CA LEU A 96 13.41 3.41 5.57
C LEU A 96 14.79 3.60 4.93
N GLU A 97 15.49 2.51 4.63
CA GLU A 97 16.77 2.53 3.92
C GLU A 97 16.61 2.67 2.40
N SER A 98 15.40 2.47 1.87
CA SER A 98 15.14 2.55 0.44
C SER A 98 14.96 3.99 -0.03
N GLU A 99 15.46 4.31 -1.23
CA GLU A 99 15.17 5.59 -1.90
C GLU A 99 13.69 5.74 -2.32
N THR A 100 12.85 4.74 -2.02
CA THR A 100 11.44 4.73 -2.43
C THR A 100 10.51 5.40 -1.42
N VAL A 101 10.97 5.61 -0.19
CA VAL A 101 10.27 6.39 0.84
C VAL A 101 10.64 7.87 0.70
N LYS A 102 9.65 8.72 0.44
CA LYS A 102 9.84 10.17 0.34
C LYS A 102 9.79 10.85 1.69
N ASP A 103 8.91 10.41 2.58
CA ASP A 103 8.76 10.97 3.94
C ASP A 103 8.84 9.85 5.01
N PRO A 104 10.02 9.67 5.65
CA PRO A 104 10.18 8.66 6.69
C PRO A 104 9.37 8.95 7.96
N THR A 105 8.87 10.18 8.16
CA THR A 105 8.16 10.60 9.38
C THR A 105 6.91 9.79 9.61
N ILE A 106 6.21 9.42 8.54
CA ILE A 106 4.97 8.65 8.62
C ILE A 106 5.25 7.25 9.19
N PHE A 107 6.34 6.61 8.77
CA PHE A 107 6.76 5.30 9.26
C PHE A 107 7.23 5.33 10.71
N ILE A 108 7.93 6.39 11.12
CA ILE A 108 8.27 6.62 12.53
C ILE A 108 6.98 6.71 13.35
N SER A 109 5.95 7.41 12.86
CA SER A 109 4.66 7.50 13.56
C SER A 109 3.98 6.13 13.71
N ILE A 110 4.03 5.29 12.68
CA ILE A 110 3.47 3.93 12.72
C ILE A 110 4.24 3.07 13.72
N ALA A 111 5.57 3.14 13.72
CA ALA A 111 6.41 2.41 14.68
C ALA A 111 6.14 2.84 16.13
N LEU A 112 5.95 4.14 16.38
CA LEU A 112 5.57 4.65 17.71
C LEU A 112 4.19 4.12 18.14
N LYS A 113 3.19 4.19 17.27
CA LYS A 113 1.85 3.64 17.53
C LYS A 113 1.88 2.13 17.78
N ALA A 114 2.78 1.41 17.10
CA ALA A 114 2.98 -0.03 17.28
C ALA A 114 3.63 -0.34 18.64
N TYR A 115 4.61 0.46 19.07
CA TYR A 115 5.24 0.34 20.39
C TYR A 115 4.24 0.56 21.52
N ASP A 116 3.34 1.55 21.40
CA ASP A 116 2.32 1.86 22.42
C ASP A 116 1.25 0.76 22.59
N LYS A 117 1.16 -0.20 21.65
CA LYS A 117 0.18 -1.30 21.66
C LYS A 117 0.72 -2.63 22.22
N GLN A 118 2.01 -2.70 22.57
CA GLN A 118 2.67 -3.87 23.16
C GLN A 118 2.54 -3.87 24.69
#